data_AF-A0A419ECT1-F1
#
_entry.id   AF-A0A419ECT1-F1
#
_cell.length_a   1.000
_cell.length_b   1.000
_cell.length_c   1.000
_cell.angle_alpha   90.00
_cell.angle_beta   90.00
_cell.angle_gamma   90.00
#
_symmetry.space_group_name_H-M   'P 1'
#
loop_
_entity.id
_entity.type
_entity.pdbx_description
1 polymer ?
#
loop_
_entity_poly.entity_id
_entity_poly.type
_entity_poly.pdbx_seq_one_letter_code
_entity_poly.pdbx_strand_id
1 'polypeptide(L)'
;MPAIDLARLRKQAARLADFFFLPDEFMKHLREVLEFYVNYTLRTVENVAPGSNLKTYRTPPAVLTQIENELRAVAEENPHFALELADALWDEGALETRLLAAFLLGRIPPQEERLLPRITAWTQQIRDPNVRAALLSTSMTRMRKEAPNQFLALVREYLHPERPRAWSNGIQALIPMIADTGFENLPAIFDIVEPVIEEAPTLIQNDLSELIVALYRASSNETIFMLKHILTNTENPMTAITLRRISSSFPPPLQKELREILRPQAIMPKSAKELDDFVDETPATPVKPKARKKKMDNTRIIYLHGLESTSQSGKARQFAEKFPGMVTPDFTGEFEERMAQLRPILGRKKNWTIIGSSFGGLMGTVFTCKHPTQVRKLILLAPALLRDPFASYLDLEPVSVPTIIIHGAEDDVVPLEPAREVAEKLFTNLQYIVVDDGHRLRKAFGELDWNEILE
;
A
#
# COMPACT_ATOMS: atom_id res chain seq x y z
N MET A 1 33.79 17.88 12.49
CA MET A 1 34.03 16.67 13.30
C MET A 1 35.50 16.65 13.66
N PRO A 2 35.88 16.40 14.93
CA PRO A 2 37.27 16.07 15.23
C PRO A 2 37.67 14.84 14.42
N ALA A 3 38.89 14.83 13.87
CA ALA A 3 39.41 13.65 13.19
C ALA A 3 39.43 12.48 14.19
N ILE A 4 38.77 11.36 13.84
CA ILE A 4 38.77 10.17 14.67
C ILE A 4 40.19 9.58 14.63
N ASP A 5 40.88 9.58 15.77
CA ASP A 5 42.12 8.82 15.93
C ASP A 5 41.79 7.32 15.94
N LEU A 6 42.03 6.67 14.81
CA LEU A 6 41.74 5.26 14.59
C LEU A 6 42.56 4.34 15.50
N ALA A 7 43.80 4.70 15.82
CA ALA A 7 44.66 3.88 16.68
C ALA A 7 44.13 3.90 18.13
N ARG A 8 43.71 5.08 18.60
CA ARG A 8 43.05 5.22 19.90
C ARG A 8 41.72 4.48 19.94
N LEU A 9 40.88 4.66 18.92
CA LEU A 9 39.57 4.01 18.84
C LEU A 9 39.72 2.48 18.90
N ARG A 10 40.67 1.92 18.15
CA ARG A 10 40.97 0.48 18.18
C ARG A 10 41.37 0.01 19.58
N LYS A 11 42.24 0.75 20.28
CA LYS A 11 42.64 0.41 21.66
C LYS A 11 41.46 0.48 22.64
N GLN A 12 40.58 1.47 22.50
CA GLN A 12 39.38 1.60 23.33
C GLN A 12 38.37 0.48 23.05
N ALA A 13 38.14 0.13 21.79
CA ALA A 13 37.27 -0.97 21.38
C ALA A 13 37.81 -2.34 21.84
N ALA A 14 39.12 -2.58 21.71
CA ALA A 14 39.75 -3.79 22.24
C ALA A 14 39.59 -3.88 23.77
N ARG A 15 39.77 -2.76 24.48
CA ARG A 15 39.52 -2.72 25.93
C ARG A 15 38.05 -2.98 26.29
N LEU A 16 37.09 -2.57 25.46
CA LEU A 16 35.69 -2.94 25.68
C LEU A 16 35.49 -4.45 25.61
N ALA A 17 36.13 -5.12 24.65
CA ALA A 17 36.05 -6.57 24.52
C ALA A 17 36.58 -7.32 25.76
N ASP A 18 37.54 -6.75 26.51
CA ASP A 18 38.00 -7.33 27.79
C ASP A 18 36.87 -7.44 28.84
N PHE A 19 35.84 -6.61 28.75
CA PHE A 19 34.68 -6.61 29.65
C PHE A 19 33.47 -7.37 29.09
N PHE A 20 33.61 -8.09 27.98
CA PHE A 20 32.50 -8.76 27.30
C PHE A 20 31.66 -9.67 28.21
N PHE A 21 32.31 -10.34 29.16
CA PHE A 21 31.69 -11.27 30.11
C PHE A 21 31.07 -10.58 31.34
N LEU A 22 31.13 -9.26 31.42
CA LEU A 22 30.68 -8.45 32.55
C LEU A 22 29.78 -7.32 32.04
N PRO A 23 28.48 -7.56 31.76
CA PRO A 23 27.61 -6.61 31.09
C PRO A 23 27.57 -5.21 31.75
N ASP A 24 27.58 -5.13 33.08
CA ASP A 24 27.57 -3.85 33.80
C ASP A 24 28.86 -3.04 33.59
N GLU A 25 30.03 -3.69 33.67
CA GLU A 25 31.32 -3.03 33.42
C GLU A 25 31.50 -2.69 31.94
N PHE A 26 31.04 -3.56 31.04
CA PHE A 26 30.99 -3.28 29.62
C PHE A 26 30.17 -2.02 29.34
N MET A 27 28.95 -1.95 29.89
CA MET A 27 28.05 -0.81 29.69
C MET A 27 28.65 0.50 30.21
N LYS A 28 29.28 0.47 31.38
CA LYS A 28 29.98 1.63 31.94
C LYS A 28 31.05 2.15 30.99
N HIS A 29 31.94 1.28 30.51
CA HIS A 29 33.00 1.67 29.58
C HIS A 29 32.47 2.04 28.19
N LEU A 30 31.39 1.40 27.72
CA LEU A 30 30.76 1.73 26.46
C LEU A 30 30.24 3.17 26.49
N ARG A 31 29.55 3.57 27.57
CA ARG A 31 29.07 4.95 27.72
C ARG A 31 30.22 5.95 27.64
N GLU A 32 31.34 5.69 28.32
CA GLU A 32 32.55 6.54 28.26
C GLU A 32 33.07 6.69 26.82
N VAL A 33 33.10 5.59 26.05
CA VAL A 33 33.54 5.61 24.65
C VAL A 33 32.56 6.38 23.76
N LEU A 34 31.27 6.12 23.88
CA LEU A 34 30.24 6.79 23.07
C LEU A 34 30.20 8.29 23.36
N GLU A 35 30.28 8.69 24.63
CA GLU A 35 30.34 10.09 25.09
C GLU A 35 31.60 10.82 24.60
N PHE A 36 32.74 10.12 24.60
CA PHE A 36 34.00 10.68 24.12
C PHE A 36 33.94 11.04 22.63
N TYR A 37 33.27 10.22 21.82
CA TYR A 37 33.14 10.41 20.37
C TYR A 37 31.84 11.10 19.95
N VAL A 38 31.09 11.71 20.87
CA VAL A 38 29.87 12.47 20.55
C VAL A 38 30.15 13.51 19.47
N ASN A 39 29.30 13.54 18.45
CA ASN A 39 29.38 14.59 17.44
C ASN A 39 28.73 15.90 17.92
N TYR A 40 29.48 16.70 18.68
CA TYR A 40 29.02 17.97 19.23
C TYR A 40 28.65 19.03 18.18
N THR A 41 28.98 18.84 16.89
CA THR A 41 28.58 19.79 15.83
C THR A 41 27.11 19.64 15.42
N LEU A 42 26.42 18.56 15.83
CA LEU A 42 25.01 18.33 15.54
C LEU A 42 24.09 18.88 16.64
N ARG A 43 24.46 19.96 17.35
CA ARG A 43 23.68 20.54 18.46
C ARG A 43 22.21 20.77 18.07
N THR A 44 21.33 19.94 18.62
CA THR A 44 19.92 20.28 18.85
C THR A 44 19.66 20.05 20.34
N VAL A 45 18.70 20.79 20.89
CA VAL A 45 18.41 20.87 22.34
C VAL A 45 18.00 19.51 22.94
N GLU A 46 17.65 18.53 22.11
CA GLU A 46 17.20 17.20 22.53
C GLU A 46 18.14 16.11 22.02
N ASN A 47 18.55 15.20 22.92
CA ASN A 47 19.33 13.99 22.63
C ASN A 47 18.49 12.91 21.93
N VAL A 48 17.62 13.31 21.00
CA VAL A 48 16.74 12.42 20.23
C VAL A 48 17.36 12.20 18.84
N ALA A 49 17.37 10.97 18.36
CA ALA A 49 17.86 10.65 17.02
C ALA A 49 16.92 11.24 15.95
N PRO A 50 17.43 11.79 14.83
CA PRO A 50 16.58 12.31 13.77
C PRO A 50 15.61 11.24 13.24
N GLY A 51 14.30 11.53 13.26
CA GLY A 51 13.27 10.56 12.85
C GLY A 51 13.03 9.41 13.84
N SER A 52 13.57 9.51 15.05
CA SER A 52 13.47 8.54 16.14
C SER A 52 12.89 9.19 17.39
N ASN A 53 12.45 8.36 18.35
CA ASN A 53 12.18 8.78 19.73
C ASN A 53 13.24 8.27 20.72
N LEU A 54 14.34 7.68 20.22
CA LEU A 54 15.39 7.10 21.06
C LEU A 54 16.42 8.13 21.45
N LYS A 55 16.97 7.94 22.65
CA LYS A 55 18.20 8.61 23.06
C LYS A 55 19.32 8.22 22.11
N THR A 56 20.17 9.18 21.74
CA THR A 56 21.34 8.93 20.90
C THR A 56 22.56 9.65 21.43
N TYR A 57 23.71 8.98 21.35
CA TYR A 57 25.02 9.58 21.60
C TYR A 57 25.52 10.39 20.39
N ARG A 58 24.87 10.26 19.22
CA ARG A 58 25.30 10.86 17.94
C ARG A 58 26.74 10.50 17.62
N THR A 59 27.12 9.28 17.97
CA THR A 59 28.47 8.78 17.77
C THR A 59 28.65 8.45 16.28
N PRO A 60 29.80 8.82 15.65
CA PRO A 60 30.06 8.48 14.27
C PRO A 60 29.96 6.96 14.01
N PRO A 61 29.35 6.52 12.88
CA PRO A 61 29.16 5.09 12.59
C PRO A 61 30.44 4.25 12.64
N ALA A 62 31.58 4.84 12.26
CA ALA A 62 32.89 4.18 12.32
C ALA A 62 33.30 3.70 13.72
N VAL A 63 32.81 4.36 14.79
CA VAL A 63 33.05 3.93 16.17
C VAL A 63 32.32 2.63 16.47
N LEU A 64 31.03 2.54 16.11
CA LEU A 64 30.26 1.30 16.27
C LEU A 64 30.85 0.17 15.44
N THR A 65 31.18 0.43 14.17
CA THR A 65 31.82 -0.57 13.31
C THR A 65 33.13 -1.10 13.91
N GLN A 66 33.94 -0.24 14.52
CA GLN A 66 35.16 -0.71 15.18
C GLN A 66 34.86 -1.57 16.42
N ILE A 67 33.87 -1.18 17.24
CA ILE A 67 33.44 -1.97 18.40
C ILE A 67 32.92 -3.34 17.94
N GLU A 68 32.04 -3.38 16.94
CA GLU A 68 31.52 -4.61 16.34
C GLU A 68 32.64 -5.54 15.86
N ASN A 69 33.69 -4.99 15.23
CA ASN A 69 34.83 -5.77 14.77
C ASN A 69 35.60 -6.44 15.91
N GLU A 70 35.83 -5.74 17.02
CA GLU A 70 36.52 -6.30 18.19
C GLU A 70 35.65 -7.32 18.94
N LEU A 71 34.31 -7.13 18.94
CA LEU A 71 33.38 -8.05 19.61
C LEU A 71 33.05 -9.32 18.83
N ARG A 72 33.32 -9.34 17.52
CA ARG A 72 32.83 -10.40 16.62
C ARG A 72 33.26 -11.80 17.06
N ALA A 73 34.57 -12.01 17.22
CA ALA A 73 35.11 -13.35 17.52
C ALA A 73 34.64 -13.84 18.90
N VAL A 74 34.76 -13.00 19.93
CA VAL A 74 34.36 -13.37 21.30
C VAL A 74 32.85 -13.67 21.40
N ALA A 75 32.01 -12.94 20.65
CA ALA A 75 30.57 -13.19 20.63
C ALA A 75 30.20 -14.49 19.89
N GLU A 76 30.90 -14.82 18.81
CA GLU A 76 30.69 -16.08 18.07
C GLU A 76 31.12 -17.31 18.89
N GLU A 77 32.18 -17.17 19.69
CA GLU A 77 32.71 -18.22 20.58
C GLU A 77 31.86 -18.39 21.87
N ASN A 78 31.17 -17.34 22.31
CA ASN A 78 30.50 -17.29 23.62
C ASN A 78 29.03 -16.83 23.51
N PRO A 79 28.14 -17.63 22.89
CA PRO A 79 26.77 -17.19 22.57
C PRO A 79 25.91 -16.90 23.80
N HIS A 80 26.12 -17.60 24.92
CA HIS A 80 25.40 -17.34 26.16
C HIS A 80 25.71 -15.95 26.72
N PHE A 81 26.99 -15.56 26.76
CA PHE A 81 27.41 -14.25 27.22
C PHE A 81 27.05 -13.15 26.22
N ALA A 82 27.08 -13.47 24.91
CA ALA A 82 26.58 -12.56 23.88
C ALA A 82 25.11 -12.20 24.08
N LEU A 83 24.27 -13.17 24.49
CA LEU A 83 22.85 -12.93 24.82
C LEU A 83 22.71 -12.02 26.04
N GLU A 84 23.44 -12.28 27.12
CA GLU A 84 23.38 -11.46 28.33
C GLU A 84 23.82 -10.01 28.08
N LEU A 85 24.90 -9.84 27.32
CA LEU A 85 25.36 -8.51 26.92
C LEU A 85 24.36 -7.82 25.98
N ALA A 86 23.76 -8.56 25.04
CA ALA A 86 22.74 -8.02 24.15
C ALA A 86 21.51 -7.54 24.93
N ASP A 87 21.07 -8.29 25.96
CA ASP A 87 19.95 -7.91 26.83
C ASP A 87 20.28 -6.60 27.57
N ALA A 88 21.47 -6.48 28.18
CA ALA A 88 21.90 -5.25 28.87
C ALA A 88 21.97 -4.03 27.92
N LEU A 89 22.49 -4.23 26.70
CA LEU A 89 22.54 -3.18 25.67
C LEU A 89 21.15 -2.75 25.18
N TRP A 90 20.24 -3.70 25.06
CA TRP A 90 18.86 -3.45 24.62
C TRP A 90 18.09 -2.63 25.66
N ASP A 91 18.22 -3.00 26.93
CA ASP A 91 17.55 -2.38 28.07
C ASP A 91 18.00 -0.94 28.32
N GLU A 92 19.25 -0.60 27.98
CA GLU A 92 19.73 0.79 28.02
C GLU A 92 18.89 1.74 27.14
N GLY A 93 18.38 1.23 26.02
CA GLY A 93 17.40 1.94 25.20
C GLY A 93 17.93 3.07 24.33
N ALA A 94 19.24 3.29 24.26
CA ALA A 94 19.85 4.22 23.30
C ALA A 94 19.93 3.58 21.89
N LEU A 95 19.96 4.42 20.85
CA LEU A 95 20.06 3.96 19.46
C LEU A 95 21.32 3.11 19.26
N GLU A 96 22.49 3.63 19.65
CA GLU A 96 23.78 2.97 19.48
C GLU A 96 23.85 1.63 20.22
N THR A 97 23.28 1.54 21.42
CA THR A 97 23.30 0.30 22.21
C THR A 97 22.36 -0.74 21.62
N ARG A 98 21.18 -0.35 21.12
CA ARG A 98 20.27 -1.26 20.43
C ARG A 98 20.83 -1.78 19.11
N LEU A 99 21.60 -0.97 18.38
CA LEU A 99 22.30 -1.43 17.17
C LEU A 99 23.37 -2.48 17.53
N LEU A 100 24.15 -2.25 18.60
CA LEU A 100 25.11 -3.24 19.09
C LEU A 100 24.42 -4.51 19.59
N ALA A 101 23.28 -4.40 20.27
CA ALA A 101 22.48 -5.57 20.68
C ALA A 101 22.05 -6.40 19.46
N ALA A 102 21.52 -5.75 18.42
CA ALA A 102 21.14 -6.42 17.17
C ALA A 102 22.35 -7.07 16.47
N PHE A 103 23.52 -6.43 16.52
CA PHE A 103 24.77 -7.01 16.02
C PHE A 103 25.15 -8.29 16.76
N LEU A 104 25.12 -8.29 18.10
CA LEU A 104 25.46 -9.45 18.94
C LEU A 104 24.50 -10.63 18.69
N LEU A 105 23.19 -10.38 18.60
CA LEU A 105 22.22 -11.39 18.18
C LEU A 105 22.60 -12.04 16.84
N GLY A 106 23.14 -11.24 15.91
CA GLY A 106 23.62 -11.71 14.61
C GLY A 106 24.85 -12.62 14.65
N ARG A 107 25.51 -12.74 15.80
CA ARG A 107 26.67 -13.63 16.05
C ARG A 107 26.29 -14.95 16.70
N ILE A 108 25.06 -15.07 17.20
CA ILE A 108 24.59 -16.24 17.93
C ILE A 108 24.17 -17.34 16.93
N PRO A 109 24.55 -18.62 17.17
CA PRO A 109 24.18 -19.74 16.30
C PRO A 109 22.66 -19.96 16.31
N PRO A 110 22.05 -20.35 15.18
CA PRO A 110 20.60 -20.54 15.10
C PRO A 110 20.06 -21.68 15.98
N GLN A 111 20.92 -22.59 16.45
CA GLN A 111 20.58 -23.67 17.37
C GLN A 111 20.35 -23.18 18.81
N GLU A 112 20.78 -21.96 19.15
CA GLU A 112 20.50 -21.36 20.45
C GLU A 112 19.01 -20.97 20.53
N GLU A 113 18.23 -21.80 21.22
CA GLU A 113 16.76 -21.69 21.32
C GLU A 113 16.29 -20.33 21.87
N ARG A 114 17.15 -19.66 22.64
CA ARG A 114 16.89 -18.35 23.24
C ARG A 114 16.96 -17.17 22.26
N LEU A 115 17.50 -17.38 21.06
CA LEU A 115 17.69 -16.32 20.06
C LEU A 115 16.36 -15.85 19.45
N LEU A 116 15.56 -16.77 18.90
CA LEU A 116 14.32 -16.44 18.21
C LEU A 116 13.30 -15.70 19.09
N PRO A 117 13.03 -16.13 20.35
CA PRO A 117 12.12 -15.42 21.24
C PRO A 117 12.52 -13.96 21.47
N ARG A 118 13.82 -13.66 21.58
CA ARG A 118 14.32 -12.28 21.74
C ARG A 118 14.07 -11.46 20.49
N ILE A 119 14.45 -11.97 19.31
CA ILE A 119 14.22 -11.27 18.06
C ILE A 119 12.73 -10.96 17.88
N THR A 120 11.86 -11.95 18.07
CA THR A 120 10.41 -11.77 17.95
C THR A 120 9.88 -10.74 18.95
N ALA A 121 10.25 -10.83 20.22
CA ALA A 121 9.80 -9.88 21.25
C ALA A 121 10.29 -8.45 20.96
N TRP A 122 11.57 -8.30 20.60
CA TRP A 122 12.17 -7.00 20.34
C TRP A 122 11.61 -6.35 19.08
N THR A 123 11.36 -7.13 18.01
CA THR A 123 10.70 -6.65 16.79
C THR A 123 9.27 -6.18 17.05
N GLN A 124 8.54 -6.79 17.99
CA GLN A 124 7.18 -6.36 18.36
C GLN A 124 7.17 -5.08 19.22
N GLN A 125 8.18 -4.88 20.06
CA GLN A 125 8.27 -3.73 20.97
C GLN A 125 8.85 -2.48 20.30
N ILE A 126 9.75 -2.65 19.32
CA ILE A 126 10.48 -1.53 18.71
C ILE A 126 9.62 -0.77 17.71
N ARG A 127 9.58 0.56 17.85
CA ARG A 127 8.92 1.46 16.89
C ARG A 127 9.90 2.20 15.99
N ASP A 128 11.16 2.26 16.40
CA ASP A 128 12.21 2.93 15.63
C ASP A 128 12.55 2.15 14.35
N PRO A 129 12.46 2.76 13.17
CA PRO A 129 12.65 2.05 11.90
C PRO A 129 14.09 1.58 11.70
N ASN A 130 15.10 2.32 12.19
CA ASN A 130 16.51 1.95 12.02
C ASN A 130 16.87 0.75 12.88
N VAL A 131 16.44 0.74 14.14
CA VAL A 131 16.64 -0.42 15.03
C VAL A 131 15.84 -1.62 14.53
N ARG A 132 14.60 -1.43 14.06
CA ARG A 132 13.80 -2.51 13.48
C ARG A 132 14.50 -3.12 12.27
N ALA A 133 15.01 -2.30 11.35
CA ALA A 133 15.75 -2.77 10.20
C ALA A 133 17.02 -3.53 10.61
N ALA A 134 17.77 -3.04 11.60
CA ALA A 134 18.96 -3.72 12.12
C ALA A 134 18.63 -5.07 12.77
N LEU A 135 17.49 -5.20 13.47
CA LEU A 135 17.04 -6.50 13.99
C LEU A 135 16.69 -7.45 12.84
N LEU A 136 15.92 -7.02 11.86
CA LEU A 136 15.47 -7.92 10.80
C LEU A 136 16.60 -8.29 9.82
N SER A 137 17.59 -7.42 9.67
CA SER A 137 18.77 -7.66 8.85
C SER A 137 19.91 -8.28 9.68
N THR A 138 20.61 -7.49 10.48
CA THR A 138 21.85 -7.87 11.16
C THR A 138 21.67 -9.06 12.11
N SER A 139 20.60 -9.07 12.92
CA SER A 139 20.44 -10.10 13.97
C SER A 139 20.19 -11.51 13.44
N MET A 140 19.75 -11.63 12.18
CA MET A 140 19.46 -12.92 11.54
C MET A 140 20.60 -13.41 10.62
N THR A 141 21.78 -12.78 10.67
CA THR A 141 22.89 -13.05 9.72
C THR A 141 23.34 -14.50 9.72
N ARG A 142 23.61 -15.10 10.89
CA ARG A 142 24.02 -16.51 10.96
C ARG A 142 22.87 -17.44 10.59
N MET A 143 21.66 -17.15 11.07
CA MET A 143 20.46 -17.95 10.73
C MET A 143 20.23 -18.06 9.22
N ARG A 144 20.39 -16.97 8.47
CA ARG A 144 20.30 -16.99 7.00
C ARG A 144 21.31 -17.93 6.35
N LYS A 145 22.53 -18.02 6.89
CA LYS A 145 23.64 -18.80 6.31
C LYS A 145 23.65 -20.25 6.76
N GLU A 146 23.42 -20.49 8.05
CA GLU A 146 23.58 -21.80 8.70
C GLU A 146 22.27 -22.57 8.81
N ALA A 147 21.12 -21.88 8.82
CA ALA A 147 19.80 -22.48 8.91
C ALA A 147 18.79 -21.81 7.94
N PRO A 148 19.07 -21.77 6.62
CA PRO A 148 18.24 -21.04 5.65
C PRO A 148 16.79 -21.51 5.62
N ASN A 149 16.52 -22.81 5.83
CA ASN A 149 15.15 -23.34 5.86
C ASN A 149 14.37 -22.81 7.08
N GLN A 150 15.02 -22.75 8.25
CA GLN A 150 14.42 -22.17 9.46
C GLN A 150 14.15 -20.67 9.28
N PHE A 151 15.10 -19.96 8.67
CA PHE A 151 14.95 -18.55 8.31
C PHE A 151 13.76 -18.33 7.37
N LEU A 152 13.64 -19.13 6.30
CA LEU A 152 12.52 -19.02 5.35
C LEU A 152 11.17 -19.36 5.99
N ALA A 153 11.13 -20.30 6.94
CA ALA A 153 9.92 -20.59 7.70
C ALA A 153 9.46 -19.39 8.54
N LEU A 154 10.39 -18.69 9.20
CA LEU A 154 10.12 -17.45 9.93
C LEU A 154 9.62 -16.35 8.99
N VAL A 155 10.25 -16.18 7.82
CA VAL A 155 9.83 -15.19 6.82
C VAL A 155 8.42 -15.50 6.30
N ARG A 156 8.08 -16.77 6.04
CA ARG A 156 6.72 -17.19 5.67
C ARG A 156 5.71 -16.84 6.76
N GLU A 157 6.07 -16.96 8.03
CA GLU A 157 5.20 -16.56 9.13
C GLU A 157 4.95 -15.04 9.15
N TYR A 158 5.98 -14.24 8.91
CA TYR A 158 5.84 -12.79 8.81
C TYR A 158 5.00 -12.35 7.60
N LEU A 159 5.13 -13.05 6.47
CA LEU A 159 4.44 -12.76 5.22
C LEU A 159 3.07 -13.46 5.09
N HIS A 160 2.56 -14.05 6.17
CA HIS A 160 1.27 -14.73 6.14
C HIS A 160 0.13 -13.77 5.74
N PRO A 161 -0.81 -14.17 4.86
CA PRO A 161 -1.89 -13.30 4.37
C PRO A 161 -2.74 -12.65 5.47
N GLU A 162 -2.99 -13.36 6.56
CA GLU A 162 -3.75 -12.87 7.71
C GLU A 162 -2.97 -11.89 8.61
N ARG A 163 -1.69 -11.61 8.32
CA ARG A 163 -0.80 -10.77 9.12
C ARG A 163 -0.16 -9.63 8.31
N PRO A 164 -0.93 -8.80 7.57
CA PRO A 164 -0.37 -7.75 6.71
C PRO A 164 0.48 -6.72 7.46
N ARG A 165 0.25 -6.55 8.78
CA ARG A 165 1.06 -5.66 9.64
C ARG A 165 2.51 -6.15 9.80
N ALA A 166 2.76 -7.44 9.65
CA ALA A 166 4.08 -8.05 9.77
C ALA A 166 4.83 -8.14 8.44
N TRP A 167 4.21 -7.80 7.30
CA TRP A 167 4.83 -8.01 6.00
C TRP A 167 6.09 -7.18 5.80
N SER A 168 6.10 -5.93 6.27
CA SER A 168 7.32 -5.10 6.29
C SER A 168 8.48 -5.82 6.98
N ASN A 169 8.21 -6.56 8.06
CA ASN A 169 9.24 -7.32 8.76
C ASN A 169 9.79 -8.46 7.91
N GLY A 170 8.90 -9.23 7.28
CA GLY A 170 9.27 -10.33 6.40
C GLY A 170 10.08 -9.85 5.19
N ILE A 171 9.66 -8.75 4.57
CA ILE A 171 10.36 -8.15 3.42
C ILE A 171 11.77 -7.69 3.81
N GLN A 172 11.89 -6.89 4.88
CA GLN A 172 13.19 -6.38 5.33
C GLN A 172 14.14 -7.50 5.74
N ALA A 173 13.63 -8.57 6.36
CA ALA A 173 14.44 -9.74 6.71
C ALA A 173 14.98 -10.46 5.46
N LEU A 174 14.16 -10.55 4.41
CA LEU A 174 14.45 -11.30 3.19
C LEU A 174 15.44 -10.62 2.25
N ILE A 175 15.45 -9.28 2.21
CA ILE A 175 16.32 -8.49 1.29
C ILE A 175 17.80 -8.90 1.38
N PRO A 176 18.43 -9.04 2.57
CA PRO A 176 19.81 -9.51 2.67
C PRO A 176 20.06 -10.91 2.11
N MET A 177 19.07 -11.81 2.17
CA MET A 177 19.19 -13.15 1.58
C MET A 177 19.13 -13.09 0.06
N ILE A 178 18.24 -12.25 -0.51
CA ILE A 178 18.13 -12.04 -1.95
C ILE A 178 19.40 -11.40 -2.53
N ALA A 179 20.01 -10.48 -1.78
CA ALA A 179 21.23 -9.79 -2.18
C ALA A 179 22.49 -10.66 -2.06
N ASP A 180 22.42 -11.84 -1.41
CA ASP A 180 23.56 -12.74 -1.26
C ASP A 180 23.77 -13.55 -2.54
N THR A 181 24.92 -13.33 -3.20
CA THR A 181 25.28 -14.06 -4.42
C THR A 181 25.51 -15.56 -4.19
N GLY A 182 25.68 -16.00 -2.94
CA GLY A 182 25.83 -17.40 -2.59
C GLY A 182 24.51 -18.16 -2.41
N PHE A 183 23.36 -17.49 -2.45
CA PHE A 183 22.05 -18.13 -2.31
C PHE A 183 21.50 -18.57 -3.68
N GLU A 184 21.34 -19.88 -3.87
CA GLU A 184 20.98 -20.45 -5.18
C GLU A 184 19.46 -20.67 -5.37
N ASN A 185 18.69 -20.84 -4.29
CA ASN A 185 17.28 -21.24 -4.36
C ASN A 185 16.31 -20.06 -4.49
N LEU A 186 16.53 -19.21 -5.51
CA LEU A 186 15.65 -18.09 -5.81
C LEU A 186 14.18 -18.47 -6.06
N PRO A 187 13.83 -19.61 -6.70
CA PRO A 187 12.43 -20.00 -6.90
C PRO A 187 11.62 -20.03 -5.60
N ALA A 188 12.18 -20.58 -4.52
CA ALA A 188 11.50 -20.60 -3.22
C ALA A 188 11.24 -19.19 -2.65
N ILE A 189 12.05 -18.20 -3.02
CA ILE A 189 11.84 -16.80 -2.65
C ILE A 189 10.69 -16.21 -3.46
N PHE A 190 10.68 -16.42 -4.78
CA PHE A 190 9.60 -15.97 -5.66
C PHE A 190 8.24 -16.51 -5.20
N ASP A 191 8.16 -17.79 -4.85
CA ASP A 191 6.94 -18.41 -4.29
C ASP A 191 6.45 -17.74 -3.00
N ILE A 192 7.36 -17.22 -2.17
CA ILE A 192 7.02 -16.56 -0.91
C ILE A 192 6.49 -15.14 -1.16
N VAL A 193 7.09 -14.42 -2.10
CA VAL A 193 6.87 -12.98 -2.28
C VAL A 193 5.81 -12.65 -3.32
N GLU A 194 5.52 -13.55 -4.25
CA GLU A 194 4.48 -13.36 -5.27
C GLU A 194 3.12 -12.93 -4.68
N PRO A 195 2.52 -13.66 -3.72
CA PRO A 195 1.23 -13.25 -3.13
C PRO A 195 1.33 -11.93 -2.35
N VAL A 196 2.52 -11.61 -1.81
CA VAL A 196 2.78 -10.36 -1.10
C VAL A 196 2.82 -9.19 -2.08
N ILE A 197 3.47 -9.36 -3.23
CA ILE A 197 3.53 -8.33 -4.29
C ILE A 197 2.14 -8.12 -4.89
N GLU A 198 1.38 -9.20 -5.05
CA GLU A 198 0.01 -9.15 -5.55
C GLU A 198 -0.91 -8.36 -4.59
N GLU A 199 -0.89 -8.69 -3.30
CA GLU A 199 -1.83 -8.16 -2.31
C GLU A 199 -1.28 -7.00 -1.44
N ALA A 200 -0.11 -6.46 -1.77
CA ALA A 200 0.59 -5.45 -0.96
C ALA A 200 -0.30 -4.24 -0.62
N PRO A 201 -0.51 -3.93 0.69
CA PRO A 201 -1.17 -2.70 1.07
C PRO A 201 -0.28 -1.49 0.75
N THR A 202 -0.89 -0.33 0.55
CA THR A 202 -0.18 0.90 0.19
C THR A 202 0.84 1.35 1.25
N LEU A 203 0.67 0.94 2.51
CA LEU A 203 1.54 1.30 3.62
C LEU A 203 2.98 0.74 3.49
N ILE A 204 3.16 -0.37 2.75
CA ILE A 204 4.47 -1.04 2.61
C ILE A 204 5.14 -0.73 1.26
N GLN A 205 4.73 0.32 0.55
CA GLN A 205 5.21 0.65 -0.80
C GLN A 205 6.74 0.81 -0.89
N ASN A 206 7.37 1.37 0.15
CA ASN A 206 8.82 1.52 0.19
C ASN A 206 9.52 0.16 0.30
N ASP A 207 9.09 -0.67 1.25
CA ASP A 207 9.64 -2.02 1.44
C ASP A 207 9.40 -2.89 0.18
N LEU A 208 8.22 -2.79 -0.42
CA LEU A 208 7.88 -3.49 -1.66
C LEU A 208 8.78 -3.05 -2.82
N SER A 209 9.10 -1.75 -2.90
CA SER A 209 10.02 -1.25 -3.91
C SER A 209 11.43 -1.81 -3.72
N GLU A 210 11.94 -1.78 -2.49
CA GLU A 210 13.25 -2.35 -2.17
C GLU A 210 13.32 -3.85 -2.47
N LEU A 211 12.24 -4.59 -2.16
CA LEU A 211 12.12 -6.01 -2.49
C LEU A 211 12.23 -6.26 -3.99
N ILE A 212 11.44 -5.56 -4.80
CA ILE A 212 11.43 -5.74 -6.26
C ILE A 212 12.78 -5.37 -6.86
N VAL A 213 13.43 -4.31 -6.36
CA VAL A 213 14.79 -3.94 -6.77
C VAL A 213 15.80 -5.01 -6.39
N ALA A 214 15.70 -5.59 -5.20
CA ALA A 214 16.57 -6.68 -4.76
C ALA A 214 16.38 -7.93 -5.64
N LEU A 215 15.14 -8.35 -5.88
CA LEU A 215 14.80 -9.48 -6.76
C LEU A 215 15.33 -9.25 -8.18
N TYR A 216 15.13 -8.04 -8.72
CA TYR A 216 15.60 -7.70 -10.07
C TYR A 216 17.13 -7.75 -10.20
N ARG A 217 17.86 -7.33 -9.17
CA ARG A 217 19.32 -7.42 -9.13
C ARG A 217 19.81 -8.87 -9.02
N ALA A 218 19.08 -9.71 -8.29
CA ALA A 218 19.40 -11.13 -8.14
C ALA A 218 19.09 -11.92 -9.42
N SER A 219 17.92 -11.69 -10.02
CA SER A 219 17.51 -12.27 -11.30
C SER A 219 16.52 -11.37 -12.04
N SER A 220 17.01 -10.64 -13.03
CA SER A 220 16.18 -9.72 -13.83
C SER A 220 15.10 -10.45 -14.62
N ASN A 221 15.44 -11.60 -15.22
CA ASN A 221 14.52 -12.36 -16.06
C ASN A 221 13.35 -12.93 -15.26
N GLU A 222 13.64 -13.59 -14.13
CA GLU A 222 12.60 -14.17 -13.25
C GLU A 222 11.72 -13.08 -12.65
N THR A 223 12.31 -11.95 -12.24
CA THR A 223 11.54 -10.82 -11.70
C THR A 223 10.60 -10.23 -12.74
N ILE A 224 11.06 -10.02 -13.98
CA ILE A 224 10.20 -9.54 -15.06
C ILE A 224 9.10 -10.55 -15.36
N PHE A 225 9.42 -11.85 -15.40
CA PHE A 225 8.44 -12.90 -15.64
C PHE A 225 7.36 -12.93 -14.55
N MET A 226 7.74 -12.93 -13.27
CA MET A 226 6.80 -12.88 -12.15
C MET A 226 5.92 -11.62 -12.23
N LEU A 227 6.50 -10.44 -12.46
CA LEU A 227 5.71 -9.20 -12.57
C LEU A 227 4.74 -9.25 -13.76
N LYS A 228 5.13 -9.84 -14.90
CA LYS A 228 4.23 -10.09 -16.04
C LYS A 228 3.11 -11.05 -15.66
N HIS A 229 3.43 -12.13 -14.97
CA HIS A 229 2.48 -13.13 -14.51
C HIS A 229 1.44 -12.52 -13.57
N ILE A 230 1.89 -11.86 -12.50
CA ILE A 230 1.05 -11.16 -11.53
C ILE A 230 0.15 -10.16 -12.26
N LEU A 231 0.72 -9.27 -13.09
CA LEU A 231 -0.07 -8.23 -13.78
C LEU A 231 -1.08 -8.77 -14.80
N THR A 232 -0.87 -9.98 -15.31
CA THR A 232 -1.79 -10.62 -16.27
C THR A 232 -2.91 -11.36 -15.57
N ASN A 233 -2.62 -11.97 -14.40
CA ASN A 233 -3.54 -12.89 -13.73
C ASN A 233 -4.23 -12.30 -12.50
N THR A 234 -3.73 -11.20 -11.95
CA THR A 234 -4.27 -10.64 -10.73
C THR A 234 -5.66 -10.05 -10.91
N GLU A 235 -6.57 -10.42 -10.00
CA GLU A 235 -7.89 -9.79 -9.87
C GLU A 235 -7.82 -8.49 -9.07
N ASN A 236 -6.67 -8.19 -8.46
CA ASN A 236 -6.44 -7.02 -7.62
C ASN A 236 -5.99 -5.81 -8.44
N PRO A 237 -6.86 -4.82 -8.69
CA PRO A 237 -6.50 -3.67 -9.51
C PRO A 237 -5.45 -2.77 -8.83
N MET A 238 -5.24 -2.90 -7.51
CA MET A 238 -4.25 -2.13 -6.78
C MET A 238 -2.83 -2.57 -7.06
N THR A 239 -2.61 -3.80 -7.50
CA THR A 239 -1.27 -4.34 -7.82
C THR A 239 -0.63 -3.54 -8.94
N ALA A 240 -1.36 -3.35 -10.06
CA ALA A 240 -0.90 -2.57 -11.20
C ALA A 240 -0.69 -1.09 -10.85
N ILE A 241 -1.58 -0.51 -10.03
CA ILE A 241 -1.47 0.89 -9.57
C ILE A 241 -0.24 1.06 -8.67
N THR A 242 -0.04 0.15 -7.72
CA THR A 242 1.07 0.15 -6.78
C THR A 242 2.39 0.02 -7.53
N LEU A 243 2.51 -0.97 -8.42
CA LEU A 243 3.69 -1.17 -9.27
C LEU A 243 3.98 0.05 -10.15
N ARG A 244 2.96 0.71 -10.71
CA ARG A 244 3.12 1.97 -11.44
C ARG A 244 3.61 3.11 -10.55
N ARG A 245 3.10 3.23 -9.33
CA ARG A 245 3.46 4.30 -8.39
C ARG A 245 4.91 4.18 -7.93
N ILE A 246 5.36 2.96 -7.63
CA ILE A 246 6.74 2.71 -7.17
C ILE A 246 7.72 2.53 -8.34
N SER A 247 7.26 2.61 -9.59
CA SER A 247 8.14 2.38 -10.76
C SER A 247 9.30 3.36 -10.83
N SER A 248 9.12 4.60 -10.36
CA SER A 248 10.19 5.61 -10.38
C SER A 248 11.43 5.24 -9.56
N SER A 249 11.28 4.35 -8.56
CA SER A 249 12.39 3.83 -7.76
C SER A 249 13.13 2.64 -8.40
N PHE A 250 12.64 2.09 -9.51
CA PHE A 250 13.24 0.93 -10.15
C PHE A 250 14.41 1.29 -11.07
N PRO A 251 15.35 0.36 -11.35
CA PRO A 251 16.36 0.55 -12.39
C PRO A 251 15.71 0.88 -13.75
N PRO A 252 16.29 1.77 -14.57
CA PRO A 252 15.69 2.19 -15.84
C PRO A 252 15.26 1.05 -16.79
N PRO A 253 16.00 -0.07 -16.93
CA PRO A 253 15.53 -1.18 -17.75
C PRO A 253 14.23 -1.80 -17.25
N LEU A 254 14.09 -1.98 -15.92
CA LEU A 254 12.88 -2.50 -15.31
C LEU A 254 11.70 -1.52 -15.45
N GLN A 255 11.95 -0.21 -15.35
CA GLN A 255 10.91 0.80 -15.61
C GLN A 255 10.35 0.68 -17.03
N LYS A 256 11.23 0.47 -18.01
CA LYS A 256 10.84 0.33 -19.42
C LYS A 256 9.98 -0.92 -19.62
N GLU A 257 10.44 -2.06 -19.14
CA GLU A 257 9.67 -3.32 -19.19
C GLU A 257 8.31 -3.15 -18.52
N LEU A 258 8.27 -2.63 -17.29
CA LEU A 258 7.01 -2.42 -16.56
C LEU A 258 6.06 -1.47 -17.29
N ARG A 259 6.58 -0.41 -17.91
CA ARG A 259 5.77 0.49 -18.75
C ARG A 259 5.18 -0.26 -19.95
N GLU A 260 5.94 -1.15 -20.59
CA GLU A 260 5.45 -1.96 -21.71
C GLU A 260 4.38 -2.97 -21.27
N ILE A 261 4.55 -3.61 -20.12
CA ILE A 261 3.57 -4.53 -19.53
C ILE A 261 2.27 -3.79 -19.18
N LEU A 262 2.40 -2.60 -18.60
CA LEU A 262 1.27 -1.76 -18.16
C LEU A 262 0.64 -0.93 -19.29
N ARG A 263 1.15 -1.01 -20.53
CA ARG A 263 0.51 -0.35 -21.67
C ARG A 263 -0.83 -1.04 -21.94
N PRO A 264 -1.90 -0.27 -22.19
CA PRO A 264 -3.13 -0.86 -22.71
C PRO A 264 -2.79 -1.62 -23.99
N GLN A 265 -3.08 -2.92 -24.05
CA GLN A 265 -2.96 -3.66 -25.31
C GLN A 265 -3.85 -2.96 -26.35
N ALA A 266 -3.25 -2.58 -27.48
CA ALA A 266 -4.00 -2.04 -28.60
C ALA A 266 -5.04 -3.08 -29.03
N ILE A 267 -6.31 -2.72 -28.96
CA ILE A 267 -7.39 -3.52 -29.53
C ILE A 267 -7.15 -3.55 -31.04
N MET A 268 -6.54 -4.64 -31.54
CA MET A 268 -6.61 -4.94 -32.95
C MET A 268 -8.06 -5.27 -33.28
N PRO A 269 -8.70 -4.60 -34.26
CA PRO A 269 -10.04 -4.95 -34.66
C PRO A 269 -10.01 -6.39 -35.18
N LYS A 270 -10.67 -7.31 -34.46
CA LYS A 270 -11.02 -8.61 -35.02
C LYS A 270 -11.88 -8.32 -36.26
N SER A 271 -11.40 -8.75 -37.42
CA SER A 271 -12.12 -8.66 -38.68
C SER A 271 -13.51 -9.27 -38.51
N ALA A 272 -14.53 -8.49 -38.86
CA ALA A 272 -15.88 -8.99 -39.01
C ALA A 272 -15.86 -10.05 -40.12
N LYS A 273 -16.20 -11.30 -39.77
CA LYS A 273 -16.60 -12.29 -40.77
C LYS A 273 -18.00 -11.92 -41.22
N GLU A 274 -18.12 -11.61 -42.50
CA GLU A 274 -19.38 -11.58 -43.24
C GLU A 274 -20.05 -12.95 -43.17
N LEU A 275 -21.35 -12.96 -42.93
CA LEU A 275 -22.24 -14.09 -43.16
C LEU A 275 -23.51 -13.52 -43.80
N ASP A 276 -23.59 -13.69 -45.12
CA ASP A 276 -24.83 -13.69 -45.89
C ASP A 276 -25.56 -15.04 -45.68
N ASP A 277 -26.87 -15.00 -45.47
CA ASP A 277 -27.91 -15.59 -46.36
C ASP A 277 -29.24 -15.87 -45.62
N PHE A 278 -30.28 -15.25 -46.17
CA PHE A 278 -31.70 -15.65 -46.38
C PHE A 278 -32.36 -16.79 -45.56
N VAL A 279 -33.62 -16.58 -45.12
CA VAL A 279 -34.89 -17.09 -45.72
C VAL A 279 -36.10 -16.84 -44.78
N ASP A 280 -37.04 -16.04 -45.31
CA ASP A 280 -38.52 -16.19 -45.42
C ASP A 280 -39.51 -16.15 -44.23
N GLU A 281 -40.66 -15.55 -44.54
CA GLU A 281 -41.76 -15.08 -43.68
C GLU A 281 -42.75 -16.16 -43.20
N THR A 282 -43.50 -15.89 -42.12
CA THR A 282 -44.98 -15.77 -42.17
C THR A 282 -45.57 -15.26 -40.84
N PRO A 283 -46.78 -14.63 -40.86
CA PRO A 283 -47.25 -13.76 -39.77
C PRO A 283 -48.34 -14.41 -38.88
N ALA A 284 -48.43 -13.97 -37.62
CA ALA A 284 -49.59 -14.20 -36.75
C ALA A 284 -50.02 -12.91 -36.02
N THR A 285 -51.33 -12.84 -35.79
CA THR A 285 -52.20 -11.66 -35.59
C THR A 285 -52.11 -10.97 -34.21
N PRO A 286 -52.70 -9.75 -34.05
CA PRO A 286 -52.31 -8.81 -33.00
C PRO A 286 -53.16 -8.93 -31.73
N VAL A 287 -52.49 -8.89 -30.57
CA VAL A 287 -53.14 -8.66 -29.27
C VAL A 287 -52.80 -7.25 -28.79
N LYS A 288 -53.83 -6.45 -28.49
CA LYS A 288 -53.75 -5.06 -28.02
C LYS A 288 -52.77 -4.91 -26.85
N PRO A 289 -51.85 -3.91 -26.85
CA PRO A 289 -50.87 -3.78 -25.79
C PRO A 289 -51.49 -3.13 -24.55
N LYS A 290 -51.44 -3.83 -23.42
CA LYS A 290 -51.42 -3.21 -22.10
C LYS A 290 -50.22 -2.25 -22.04
N ALA A 291 -50.41 -1.07 -21.47
CA ALA A 291 -49.39 -0.02 -21.34
C ALA A 291 -48.08 -0.60 -20.80
N ARG A 292 -47.10 -0.81 -21.70
CA ARG A 292 -45.75 -1.19 -21.32
C ARG A 292 -45.10 0.04 -20.69
N LYS A 293 -44.70 -0.05 -19.41
CA LYS A 293 -43.69 0.86 -18.84
C LYS A 293 -42.55 0.95 -19.86
N LYS A 294 -42.25 2.16 -20.33
CA LYS A 294 -41.23 2.40 -21.34
C LYS A 294 -39.90 1.91 -20.74
N LYS A 295 -39.31 0.86 -21.31
CA LYS A 295 -38.04 0.28 -20.84
C LYS A 295 -36.99 1.40 -20.76
N MET A 296 -36.34 1.54 -19.61
CA MET A 296 -35.32 2.57 -19.37
C MET A 296 -34.21 2.48 -20.44
N ASP A 297 -33.79 3.64 -20.98
CA ASP A 297 -32.68 3.71 -21.92
C ASP A 297 -31.36 3.69 -21.16
N ASN A 298 -30.79 2.49 -21.02
CA ASN A 298 -29.53 2.28 -20.30
C ASN A 298 -28.37 3.08 -20.91
N THR A 299 -28.43 3.43 -22.20
CA THR A 299 -27.36 4.23 -22.85
C THR A 299 -27.29 5.67 -22.35
N ARG A 300 -28.29 6.10 -21.59
CA ARG A 300 -28.34 7.40 -20.89
C ARG A 300 -28.10 7.28 -19.39
N ILE A 301 -27.51 6.17 -18.95
CA ILE A 301 -27.02 6.00 -17.59
C ILE A 301 -25.50 6.08 -17.64
N ILE A 302 -24.90 6.87 -16.76
CA ILE A 302 -23.44 6.95 -16.60
C ILE A 302 -23.05 6.68 -15.16
N TYR A 303 -22.01 5.87 -14.96
CA TYR A 303 -21.38 5.67 -13.65
C TYR A 303 -20.07 6.44 -13.58
N LEU A 304 -19.96 7.31 -12.56
CA LEU A 304 -18.78 8.08 -12.23
C LEU A 304 -18.10 7.41 -11.03
N HIS A 305 -16.93 6.84 -11.27
CA HIS A 305 -16.19 6.12 -10.25
C HIS A 305 -15.45 7.07 -9.28
N GLY A 306 -15.09 6.55 -8.10
CA GLY A 306 -14.31 7.29 -7.10
C GLY A 306 -12.87 7.63 -7.55
N LEU A 307 -12.14 8.37 -6.71
CA LEU A 307 -10.81 8.90 -7.05
C LEU A 307 -9.82 7.77 -7.36
N GLU A 308 -9.80 6.73 -6.52
CA GLU A 308 -8.87 5.60 -6.61
C GLU A 308 -9.49 4.38 -7.34
N SER A 309 -10.58 4.60 -8.06
CA SER A 309 -11.36 3.58 -8.76
C SER A 309 -11.26 3.77 -10.27
N THR A 310 -11.80 2.81 -11.03
CA THR A 310 -11.96 2.88 -12.49
C THR A 310 -13.35 2.35 -12.89
N SER A 311 -13.64 2.38 -14.19
CA SER A 311 -14.74 1.67 -14.86
C SER A 311 -14.73 0.16 -14.62
N GLN A 312 -13.61 -0.39 -14.14
CA GLN A 312 -13.45 -1.81 -13.80
C GLN A 312 -13.65 -2.11 -12.31
N SER A 313 -14.05 -1.13 -11.50
CA SER A 313 -14.37 -1.36 -10.09
C SER A 313 -15.58 -2.27 -9.90
N GLY A 314 -15.69 -2.92 -8.74
CA GLY A 314 -16.81 -3.81 -8.41
C GLY A 314 -18.18 -3.16 -8.69
N LYS A 315 -18.44 -1.97 -8.16
CA LYS A 315 -19.68 -1.23 -8.42
C LYS A 315 -19.88 -0.91 -9.90
N ALA A 316 -18.82 -0.49 -10.62
CA ALA A 316 -18.92 -0.19 -12.04
C ALA A 316 -19.28 -1.43 -12.87
N ARG A 317 -18.62 -2.57 -12.61
CA ARG A 317 -18.91 -3.85 -13.25
C ARG A 317 -20.31 -4.34 -12.91
N GLN A 318 -20.67 -4.35 -11.63
CA GLN A 318 -22.00 -4.77 -11.19
C GLN A 318 -23.12 -3.91 -11.79
N PHE A 319 -22.91 -2.58 -11.90
CA PHE A 319 -23.85 -1.72 -12.59
C PHE A 319 -23.87 -2.02 -14.10
N ALA A 320 -22.72 -2.19 -14.76
CA ALA A 320 -22.65 -2.48 -16.19
C ALA A 320 -23.29 -3.83 -16.56
N GLU A 321 -23.13 -4.83 -15.70
CA GLU A 321 -23.78 -6.14 -15.80
C GLU A 321 -25.30 -6.01 -15.61
N LYS A 322 -25.75 -5.27 -14.59
CA LYS A 322 -27.18 -5.09 -14.29
C LYS A 322 -27.89 -4.18 -15.31
N PHE A 323 -27.19 -3.19 -15.87
CA PHE A 323 -27.70 -2.23 -16.85
C PHE A 323 -26.85 -2.23 -18.13
N PRO A 324 -26.96 -3.27 -18.98
CA PRO A 324 -26.21 -3.36 -20.22
C PRO A 324 -26.41 -2.12 -21.10
N GLY A 325 -25.31 -1.56 -21.59
CA GLY A 325 -25.28 -0.36 -22.42
C GLY A 325 -25.05 0.95 -21.65
N MET A 326 -24.99 0.92 -20.31
CA MET A 326 -24.59 2.10 -19.54
C MET A 326 -23.15 2.53 -19.82
N VAL A 327 -22.89 3.82 -19.63
CA VAL A 327 -21.58 4.42 -19.86
C VAL A 327 -20.75 4.33 -18.59
N THR A 328 -19.63 3.63 -18.64
CA THR A 328 -18.68 3.49 -17.52
C THR A 328 -17.29 3.92 -18.00
N PRO A 329 -17.03 5.22 -18.15
CA PRO A 329 -15.74 5.70 -18.64
C PRO A 329 -14.71 5.73 -17.51
N ASP A 330 -13.44 5.65 -17.88
CA ASP A 330 -12.34 5.93 -16.97
C ASP A 330 -12.06 7.43 -16.91
N PHE A 331 -11.91 7.92 -15.69
CA PHE A 331 -11.49 9.29 -15.40
C PHE A 331 -10.13 9.29 -14.71
N THR A 332 -9.16 10.00 -15.27
CA THR A 332 -7.81 10.16 -14.71
C THR A 332 -7.52 11.60 -14.33
N GLY A 333 -6.55 11.81 -13.45
CA GLY A 333 -6.13 13.15 -13.06
C GLY A 333 -6.97 13.77 -11.94
N GLU A 334 -6.70 15.05 -11.70
CA GLU A 334 -7.35 15.88 -10.67
C GLU A 334 -8.78 16.26 -11.07
N PHE A 335 -9.53 16.86 -10.14
CA PHE A 335 -10.95 17.17 -10.33
C PHE A 335 -11.27 17.88 -11.66
N GLU A 336 -10.57 18.96 -12.00
CA GLU A 336 -10.82 19.70 -13.24
C GLU A 336 -10.49 18.90 -14.50
N GLU A 337 -9.45 18.06 -14.46
CA GLU A 337 -9.08 17.18 -15.57
C GLU A 337 -10.16 16.12 -15.81
N ARG A 338 -10.71 15.56 -14.73
CA ARG A 338 -11.83 14.62 -14.80
C ARG A 338 -13.11 15.29 -15.29
N MET A 339 -13.40 16.51 -14.85
CA MET A 339 -14.54 17.28 -15.37
C MET A 339 -14.36 17.63 -16.85
N ALA A 340 -13.13 17.91 -17.29
CA ALA A 340 -12.79 18.12 -18.70
C ALA A 340 -13.00 16.85 -19.54
N GLN A 341 -12.77 15.66 -18.98
CA GLN A 341 -13.08 14.37 -19.61
C GLN A 341 -14.59 14.05 -19.60
N LEU A 342 -15.32 14.42 -18.53
CA LEU A 342 -16.76 14.15 -18.39
C LEU A 342 -17.60 14.96 -19.38
N ARG A 343 -17.28 16.25 -19.55
CA ARG A 343 -18.02 17.18 -20.42
C ARG A 343 -18.22 16.66 -21.86
N PRO A 344 -17.21 16.17 -22.59
CA PRO A 344 -17.41 15.67 -23.96
C PRO A 344 -18.21 14.36 -24.02
N ILE A 345 -18.16 13.52 -22.98
CA ILE A 345 -18.92 12.25 -22.91
C ILE A 345 -20.42 12.55 -22.82
N LEU A 346 -20.79 13.46 -21.92
CA LEU A 346 -22.19 13.88 -21.76
C LEU A 346 -22.64 14.80 -22.91
N GLY A 347 -21.73 15.63 -23.43
CA GLY A 347 -21.96 16.48 -24.59
C GLY A 347 -23.18 17.41 -24.41
N ARG A 348 -24.03 17.49 -25.44
CA ARG A 348 -25.32 18.23 -25.40
C ARG A 348 -26.52 17.32 -25.17
N LYS A 349 -26.27 16.05 -24.85
CA LYS A 349 -27.30 15.03 -24.68
C LYS A 349 -28.06 15.30 -23.37
N LYS A 350 -29.40 15.23 -23.43
CA LYS A 350 -30.28 15.36 -22.26
C LYS A 350 -30.70 13.99 -21.72
N ASN A 351 -31.43 14.02 -20.60
CA ASN A 351 -32.03 12.89 -19.93
C ASN A 351 -31.02 11.88 -19.35
N TRP A 352 -29.86 12.36 -18.90
CA TRP A 352 -28.87 11.53 -18.22
C TRP A 352 -29.34 11.11 -16.83
N THR A 353 -29.12 9.85 -16.50
CA THR A 353 -29.11 9.37 -15.13
C THR A 353 -27.65 9.22 -14.71
N ILE A 354 -27.22 10.02 -13.73
CA ILE A 354 -25.83 10.03 -13.27
C ILE A 354 -25.77 9.26 -11.95
N ILE A 355 -24.91 8.26 -11.88
CA ILE A 355 -24.60 7.52 -10.66
C ILE A 355 -23.15 7.86 -10.29
N GLY A 356 -22.90 8.47 -9.14
CA GLY A 356 -21.56 8.84 -8.71
C GLY A 356 -21.20 8.27 -7.35
N SER A 357 -20.05 7.59 -7.24
CA SER A 357 -19.57 7.07 -5.94
C SER A 357 -18.37 7.87 -5.43
N SER A 358 -18.40 8.26 -4.16
CA SER A 358 -17.33 9.01 -3.51
C SER A 358 -16.91 10.25 -4.33
N PHE A 359 -15.68 10.30 -4.84
CA PHE A 359 -15.22 11.39 -5.72
C PHE A 359 -16.00 11.52 -7.04
N GLY A 360 -16.49 10.41 -7.59
CA GLY A 360 -17.40 10.45 -8.74
C GLY A 360 -18.77 11.03 -8.36
N GLY A 361 -19.17 10.92 -7.09
CA GLY A 361 -20.34 11.59 -6.53
C GLY A 361 -20.16 13.11 -6.49
N LEU A 362 -18.96 13.57 -6.13
CA LEU A 362 -18.57 14.99 -6.21
C LEU A 362 -18.64 15.50 -7.67
N MET A 363 -18.09 14.77 -8.64
CA MET A 363 -18.20 15.11 -10.06
C MET A 363 -19.66 15.19 -10.53
N GLY A 364 -20.48 14.19 -10.18
CA GLY A 364 -21.89 14.15 -10.54
C GLY A 364 -22.69 15.31 -9.93
N THR A 365 -22.39 15.67 -8.68
CA THR A 365 -22.99 16.81 -7.97
C THR A 365 -22.70 18.12 -8.70
N VAL A 366 -21.42 18.42 -8.95
CA VAL A 366 -21.01 19.67 -9.61
C VAL A 366 -21.55 19.74 -11.04
N PHE A 367 -21.53 18.64 -11.79
CA PHE A 367 -22.10 18.61 -13.13
C PHE A 367 -23.62 18.89 -13.10
N THR A 368 -24.35 18.23 -12.19
CA THR A 368 -25.81 18.33 -12.09
C THR A 368 -26.24 19.75 -11.71
N CYS A 369 -25.57 20.38 -10.74
CA CYS A 369 -25.89 21.75 -10.35
C CYS A 369 -25.63 22.75 -11.49
N LYS A 370 -24.57 22.55 -12.29
CA LYS A 370 -24.25 23.42 -13.44
C LYS A 370 -25.12 23.15 -14.66
N HIS A 371 -25.66 21.94 -14.81
CA HIS A 371 -26.41 21.51 -16.00
C HIS A 371 -27.71 20.75 -15.66
N PRO A 372 -28.61 21.31 -14.84
CA PRO A 372 -29.77 20.57 -14.32
C PRO A 372 -30.72 20.10 -15.42
N THR A 373 -30.80 20.81 -16.54
CA THR A 373 -31.67 20.44 -17.68
C THR A 373 -31.15 19.25 -18.50
N GLN A 374 -29.90 18.80 -18.27
CA GLN A 374 -29.35 17.61 -18.92
C GLN A 374 -29.52 16.35 -18.07
N VAL A 375 -29.72 16.49 -16.75
CA VAL A 375 -29.77 15.38 -15.80
C VAL A 375 -31.22 15.12 -15.41
N ARG A 376 -31.70 13.91 -15.73
CA ARG A 376 -33.02 13.42 -15.33
C ARG A 376 -33.04 13.02 -13.85
N LYS A 377 -31.99 12.33 -13.39
CA LYS A 377 -31.90 11.75 -12.04
C LYS A 377 -30.43 11.66 -11.61
N LEU A 378 -30.15 11.97 -10.35
CA LEU A 378 -28.82 11.86 -9.75
C LEU A 378 -28.85 10.82 -8.61
N ILE A 379 -27.90 9.91 -8.59
CA ILE A 379 -27.73 8.91 -7.54
C ILE A 379 -26.31 9.03 -7.01
N LEU A 380 -26.17 9.26 -5.70
CA LEU A 380 -24.88 9.43 -5.06
C LEU A 380 -24.64 8.33 -4.02
N LEU A 381 -23.46 7.73 -4.07
CA LEU A 381 -23.05 6.63 -3.19
C LEU A 381 -21.89 7.09 -2.31
N ALA A 382 -22.16 7.38 -1.04
CA ALA A 382 -21.21 7.96 -0.08
C ALA A 382 -20.40 9.13 -0.67
N PRO A 383 -21.05 10.23 -1.11
CA PRO A 383 -20.40 11.25 -1.93
C PRO A 383 -19.42 12.12 -1.15
N ALA A 384 -18.26 12.41 -1.74
CA ALA A 384 -17.18 13.17 -1.11
C ALA A 384 -17.44 14.70 -1.12
N LEU A 385 -18.60 15.15 -0.61
CA LEU A 385 -19.05 16.55 -0.63
C LEU A 385 -18.33 17.46 0.38
N LEU A 386 -17.36 16.95 1.12
CA LEU A 386 -16.55 17.72 2.08
C LEU A 386 -15.08 17.82 1.66
N ARG A 387 -14.72 17.18 0.55
CA ARG A 387 -13.33 17.06 0.10
C ARG A 387 -13.01 18.20 -0.85
N ASP A 388 -11.81 18.75 -0.76
CA ASP A 388 -11.29 19.63 -1.81
C ASP A 388 -11.30 18.94 -3.18
N PRO A 389 -11.72 19.65 -4.25
CA PRO A 389 -11.94 21.10 -4.32
C PRO A 389 -13.40 21.54 -4.07
N PHE A 390 -14.27 20.74 -3.41
CA PHE A 390 -15.68 21.09 -3.28
C PHE A 390 -15.93 22.42 -2.55
N ALA A 391 -15.04 22.85 -1.66
CA ALA A 391 -15.12 24.17 -1.02
C ALA A 391 -15.26 25.32 -2.04
N SER A 392 -14.65 25.20 -3.23
CA SER A 392 -14.76 26.17 -4.33
C SER A 392 -16.13 26.17 -5.04
N TYR A 393 -17.06 25.31 -4.62
CA TYR A 393 -18.35 25.05 -5.23
C TYR A 393 -19.52 25.22 -4.25
N LEU A 394 -19.29 25.85 -3.09
CA LEU A 394 -20.34 26.09 -2.09
C LEU A 394 -21.39 27.11 -2.54
N ASP A 395 -21.08 27.95 -3.53
CA ASP A 395 -21.99 28.95 -4.11
C ASP A 395 -22.85 28.41 -5.27
N LEU A 396 -22.93 27.07 -5.43
CA LEU A 396 -23.80 26.47 -6.44
C LEU A 396 -25.28 26.69 -6.07
N GLU A 397 -26.06 27.12 -7.06
CA GLU A 397 -27.51 27.30 -6.91
C GLU A 397 -28.21 25.94 -6.67
N PRO A 398 -29.16 25.85 -5.72
CA PRO A 398 -29.92 24.63 -5.48
C PRO A 398 -30.72 24.19 -6.72
N VAL A 399 -30.79 22.88 -6.96
CA VAL A 399 -31.51 22.29 -8.10
C VAL A 399 -32.58 21.30 -7.67
N SER A 400 -33.66 21.20 -8.45
CA SER A 400 -34.79 20.31 -8.20
C SER A 400 -34.68 18.95 -8.91
N VAL A 401 -33.48 18.62 -9.43
CA VAL A 401 -33.22 17.32 -10.05
C VAL A 401 -33.48 16.22 -9.02
N PRO A 402 -34.33 15.21 -9.32
CA PRO A 402 -34.54 14.08 -8.43
C PRO A 402 -33.22 13.42 -8.05
N THR A 403 -32.89 13.47 -6.76
CA THR A 403 -31.58 13.05 -6.24
C THR A 403 -31.77 12.04 -5.13
N ILE A 404 -31.07 10.91 -5.20
CA ILE A 404 -31.02 9.90 -4.15
C ILE A 404 -29.59 9.79 -3.64
N ILE A 405 -29.39 9.90 -2.33
CA ILE A 405 -28.10 9.66 -1.69
C ILE A 405 -28.20 8.41 -0.84
N ILE A 406 -27.28 7.47 -1.03
CA ILE A 406 -27.13 6.27 -0.20
C ILE A 406 -25.82 6.41 0.57
N HIS A 407 -25.89 6.33 1.90
CA HIS A 407 -24.75 6.54 2.80
C HIS A 407 -24.72 5.47 3.90
N GLY A 408 -23.54 4.92 4.18
CA GLY A 408 -23.33 3.98 5.28
C GLY A 408 -23.38 4.67 6.64
N ALA A 409 -24.07 4.08 7.61
CA ALA A 409 -24.09 4.56 8.99
C ALA A 409 -22.71 4.47 9.65
N GLU A 410 -21.85 3.55 9.18
CA GLU A 410 -20.48 3.31 9.67
C GLU A 410 -19.41 3.86 8.70
N ASP A 411 -19.74 4.90 7.92
CA ASP A 411 -18.78 5.52 7.00
C ASP A 411 -17.67 6.26 7.78
N ASP A 412 -16.45 5.71 7.71
CA ASP A 412 -15.24 6.23 8.36
C ASP A 412 -14.42 7.16 7.45
N VAL A 413 -14.86 7.38 6.21
CA VAL A 413 -14.16 8.20 5.21
C VAL A 413 -14.89 9.53 4.97
N VAL A 414 -16.21 9.49 4.84
CA VAL A 414 -17.07 10.66 4.64
C VAL A 414 -18.04 10.77 5.81
N PRO A 415 -17.89 11.78 6.68
CA PRO A 415 -18.84 12.00 7.77
C PRO A 415 -20.27 12.20 7.27
N LEU A 416 -21.20 11.37 7.78
CA LEU A 416 -22.59 11.30 7.33
C LEU A 416 -23.37 12.61 7.49
N GLU A 417 -23.43 13.16 8.71
CA GLU A 417 -24.22 14.37 8.99
C GLU A 417 -23.69 15.61 8.25
N PRO A 418 -22.38 15.92 8.26
CA PRO A 418 -21.90 17.08 7.50
C PRO A 418 -22.10 16.94 5.98
N ALA A 419 -21.98 15.73 5.42
CA ALA A 419 -22.29 15.49 4.01
C ALA A 419 -23.79 15.64 3.70
N ARG A 420 -24.67 15.26 4.64
CA ARG A 420 -26.12 15.45 4.53
C ARG A 420 -26.48 16.93 4.50
N GLU A 421 -25.96 17.73 5.42
CA GLU A 421 -26.24 19.18 5.45
C GLU A 421 -25.87 19.89 4.15
N VAL A 422 -24.75 19.50 3.53
CA VAL A 422 -24.34 20.05 2.23
C VAL A 422 -25.30 19.60 1.12
N ALA A 423 -25.70 18.34 1.11
CA ALA A 423 -26.61 17.80 0.10
C ALA A 423 -28.00 18.46 0.16
N GLU A 424 -28.56 18.65 1.36
CA GLU A 424 -29.88 19.27 1.57
C GLU A 424 -29.91 20.74 1.12
N LYS A 425 -28.78 21.43 1.15
CA LYS A 425 -28.66 22.79 0.59
C LYS A 425 -28.69 22.79 -0.93
N LEU A 426 -28.15 21.77 -1.59
CA LEU A 426 -27.98 21.73 -3.05
C LEU A 426 -29.16 21.08 -3.79
N PHE A 427 -29.88 20.15 -3.16
CA PHE A 427 -30.90 19.34 -3.82
C PHE A 427 -32.25 19.49 -3.12
N THR A 428 -33.19 20.20 -3.77
CA THR A 428 -34.54 20.43 -3.20
C THR A 428 -35.49 19.25 -3.38
N ASN A 429 -35.12 18.27 -4.21
CA ASN A 429 -35.82 17.00 -4.39
C ASN A 429 -34.87 15.85 -4.04
N LEU A 430 -34.58 15.73 -2.75
CA LEU A 430 -33.59 14.81 -2.19
C LEU A 430 -34.26 13.70 -1.37
N GLN A 431 -33.91 12.46 -1.66
CA GLN A 431 -34.13 11.32 -0.79
C GLN A 431 -32.78 10.87 -0.22
N TYR A 432 -32.65 10.81 1.10
CA TYR A 432 -31.45 10.37 1.78
C TYR A 432 -31.69 9.01 2.45
N ILE A 433 -30.97 7.98 2.01
CA ILE A 433 -31.07 6.60 2.48
C ILE A 433 -29.82 6.29 3.29
N VAL A 434 -30.00 5.99 4.57
CA VAL A 434 -28.92 5.51 5.45
C VAL A 434 -29.01 3.99 5.55
N VAL A 435 -27.88 3.30 5.39
CA VAL A 435 -27.78 1.84 5.41
C VAL A 435 -26.77 1.38 6.45
N ASP A 436 -26.96 0.19 7.02
CA ASP A 436 -26.03 -0.45 7.96
C ASP A 436 -24.81 -1.04 7.23
N ASP A 437 -23.94 -0.14 6.76
CA ASP A 437 -22.76 -0.45 5.96
C ASP A 437 -21.68 0.63 6.20
N GLY A 438 -20.45 0.36 5.76
CA GLY A 438 -19.35 1.33 5.76
C GLY A 438 -19.27 2.11 4.45
N HIS A 439 -18.20 2.90 4.28
CA HIS A 439 -17.98 3.76 3.10
C HIS A 439 -18.15 3.04 1.75
N ARG A 440 -17.75 1.77 1.70
CA ARG A 440 -17.76 0.98 0.46
C ARG A 440 -19.17 0.52 0.06
N LEU A 441 -20.19 0.60 0.92
CA LEU A 441 -21.57 0.19 0.61
C LEU A 441 -21.65 -1.23 -0.01
N ARG A 442 -20.88 -2.18 0.56
CA ARG A 442 -20.74 -3.52 -0.03
C ARG A 442 -22.02 -4.35 0.11
N LYS A 443 -22.66 -4.32 1.28
CA LYS A 443 -23.90 -5.02 1.58
C LYS A 443 -25.06 -4.35 0.85
N ALA A 444 -25.15 -3.03 0.97
CA ALA A 444 -26.26 -2.24 0.43
C ALA A 444 -26.42 -2.42 -1.09
N PHE A 445 -25.33 -2.60 -1.84
CA PHE A 445 -25.44 -2.85 -3.27
C PHE A 445 -26.21 -4.14 -3.61
N GLY A 446 -26.04 -5.21 -2.83
CA GLY A 446 -26.73 -6.48 -3.06
C GLY A 446 -28.20 -6.47 -2.63
N GLU A 447 -28.55 -5.65 -1.65
CA GLU A 447 -29.88 -5.64 -1.02
C GLU A 447 -30.85 -4.64 -1.66
N LEU A 448 -30.33 -3.57 -2.26
CA LEU A 448 -31.16 -2.51 -2.84
C LEU A 448 -31.73 -2.88 -4.21
N ASP A 449 -33.00 -2.54 -4.44
CA ASP A 449 -33.62 -2.65 -5.76
C ASP A 449 -33.19 -1.50 -6.68
N TRP A 450 -32.06 -1.69 -7.34
CA TRP A 450 -31.53 -0.72 -8.30
C TRP A 450 -32.46 -0.42 -9.49
N ASN A 451 -33.41 -1.29 -9.83
CA ASN A 451 -34.37 -0.97 -10.89
C ASN A 451 -35.35 0.10 -10.42
N GLU A 452 -35.88 -0.04 -9.21
CA GLU A 452 -36.75 0.97 -8.58
C GLU A 452 -35.99 2.27 -8.32
N ILE A 453 -34.73 2.19 -7.88
CA ILE A 453 -33.89 3.38 -7.62
C ILE A 453 -33.57 4.14 -8.90
N LEU A 454 -33.52 3.50 -10.08
CA LEU A 454 -33.20 4.17 -11.36
C LEU A 454 -34.43 4.55 -12.19
N GLU A 455 -35.56 3.86 -12.01
CA GLU A 455 -36.88 4.29 -12.51
C GLU A 455 -37.26 5.68 -11.98
#